data_AF-A0A1W9UQ21-F1
#
_entry.id   AF-A0A1W9UQ21-F1
#
_cell.length_a   1.000
_cell.length_b   1.000
_cell.length_c   1.000
_cell.angle_alpha   90.00
_cell.angle_beta   90.00
_cell.angle_gamma   90.00
#
_symmetry.space_group_name_H-M   'P 1'
#
loop_
_entity.id
_entity.type
_entity.pdbx_description
1 polymer ?
#
loop_
_entity_poly.entity_id
_entity_poly.type
_entity_poly.pdbx_seq_one_letter_code
_entity_poly.pdbx_strand_id
1 'polypeptide(L)'
;MNSPPLHPLATNPEQASRARAVADWLKSAEYLEGHPNLFVFDFFDLLADPDTNMLSAEYQLDSNKSNSHPNRLANETIGPLFVTFIDEAVQRYKHGAS
;
A
#
# COMPACT_ATOMS: atom_id res chain seq x y z
N MET A 1 -6.98 2.78 1.18
CA MET A 1 -5.52 2.86 0.97
C MET A 1 -4.86 2.79 2.33
N ASN A 2 -3.90 1.89 2.51
CA ASN A 2 -3.14 1.76 3.77
C ASN A 2 -1.98 2.77 3.81
N SER A 3 -1.43 3.02 5.00
CA SER A 3 -0.25 3.88 5.17
C SER A 3 0.95 3.28 4.42
N PRO A 4 1.72 4.05 3.64
CA PRO A 4 2.85 3.52 2.88
C PRO A 4 4.01 3.09 3.78
N PRO A 5 4.91 2.20 3.30
CA PRO A 5 6.13 1.85 4.02
C PRO A 5 7.03 3.08 4.18
N LEU A 6 7.79 3.10 5.27
CA LEU A 6 8.73 4.19 5.54
C LEU A 6 10.09 3.92 4.91
N HIS A 7 10.82 5.01 4.61
CA HIS A 7 12.22 4.94 4.23
C HIS A 7 13.05 4.19 5.28
N PRO A 8 14.07 3.39 4.91
CA PRO A 8 14.90 2.66 5.88
C PRO A 8 15.54 3.53 6.97
N LEU A 9 15.92 4.76 6.64
CA LEU A 9 16.45 5.75 7.60
C LEU A 9 15.39 6.41 8.50
N ALA A 10 14.10 6.14 8.31
CA ALA A 10 12.98 6.72 9.05
C ALA A 10 12.28 5.69 9.97
N THR A 11 12.74 4.44 9.99
CA THR A 11 12.11 3.33 10.70
C THR A 11 13.17 2.34 11.18
N ASN A 12 12.72 1.25 11.80
CA ASN A 12 13.53 0.06 12.11
C ASN A 12 12.76 -1.23 11.72
N PRO A 13 13.43 -2.39 11.68
CA PRO A 13 12.80 -3.65 11.26
C PRO A 13 11.54 -4.00 12.05
N GLU A 14 11.52 -3.77 13.36
CA GLU A 14 10.35 -4.09 14.18
C GLU A 14 9.16 -3.18 13.86
N GLN A 15 9.39 -1.88 13.63
CA GLN A 15 8.37 -0.93 13.21
C GLN A 15 7.85 -1.24 11.80
N ALA A 16 8.75 -1.58 10.86
CA ALA A 16 8.40 -1.94 9.49
C ALA A 16 7.52 -3.21 9.45
N SER A 17 7.90 -4.24 10.21
CA SER A 17 7.10 -5.46 10.36
C SER A 17 5.71 -5.20 10.94
N ARG A 18 5.59 -4.32 11.95
CA ARG A 18 4.28 -3.92 12.49
C ARG A 18 3.44 -3.15 11.46
N ALA A 19 4.05 -2.27 10.67
CA ALA A 19 3.36 -1.55 9.60
C ALA A 19 2.81 -2.52 8.55
N ARG A 20 3.59 -3.53 8.16
CA ARG A 20 3.15 -4.63 7.29
C ARG A 20 1.95 -5.38 7.88
N ALA A 21 2.02 -5.77 9.15
CA ALA A 21 0.93 -6.48 9.81
C ALA A 21 -0.38 -5.67 9.82
N VAL A 22 -0.30 -4.35 10.02
CA VAL A 22 -1.48 -3.48 9.92
C VAL A 22 -2.00 -3.42 8.48
N ALA A 23 -1.12 -3.28 7.49
CA ALA A 23 -1.49 -3.30 6.08
C ALA A 23 -2.21 -4.60 5.69
N ASP A 24 -1.73 -5.75 6.18
CA ASP A 24 -2.34 -7.07 5.99
C ASP A 24 -3.70 -7.19 6.65
N TRP A 25 -3.81 -6.74 7.90
CA TRP A 25 -5.06 -6.78 8.61
C TRP A 25 -6.14 -5.96 7.90
N LEU A 26 -5.80 -4.77 7.40
CA LEU A 26 -6.74 -3.92 6.65
C LEU A 26 -7.26 -4.56 5.36
N LYS A 27 -6.53 -5.49 4.73
CA LYS A 27 -7.00 -6.20 3.53
C LYS A 27 -7.52 -7.61 3.82
N SER A 28 -7.54 -8.02 5.09
CA SER A 28 -7.97 -9.35 5.50
C SER A 28 -9.49 -9.53 5.39
N ALA A 29 -9.93 -10.79 5.27
CA ALA A 29 -11.35 -11.11 5.31
C ALA A 29 -12.00 -10.68 6.63
N GLU A 30 -11.28 -10.81 7.75
CA GLU A 30 -11.75 -10.39 9.08
C GLU A 30 -12.12 -8.91 9.13
N TYR A 31 -11.28 -8.03 8.57
CA TYR A 31 -11.58 -6.60 8.54
C TYR A 31 -12.65 -6.22 7.51
N LEU A 32 -12.75 -6.95 6.41
CA LEU A 32 -13.70 -6.65 5.33
C LEU A 32 -15.09 -7.28 5.54
N GLU A 33 -15.21 -8.25 6.43
CA GLU A 33 -16.47 -8.92 6.74
C GLU A 33 -17.55 -7.92 7.19
N GLY A 34 -18.75 -8.04 6.63
CA GLY A 34 -19.86 -7.13 6.94
C GLY A 34 -19.78 -5.74 6.27
N HIS A 35 -18.75 -5.47 5.47
CA HIS A 35 -18.55 -4.19 4.79
C HIS A 35 -18.55 -4.33 3.26
N PRO A 36 -19.73 -4.58 2.63
CA PRO A 36 -19.82 -4.83 1.17
C PRO A 36 -19.46 -3.61 0.30
N ASN A 37 -19.35 -2.43 0.89
CA ASN A 37 -18.97 -1.18 0.23
C ASN A 37 -17.52 -0.76 0.52
N LEU A 38 -16.74 -1.59 1.22
CA LEU A 38 -15.35 -1.30 1.57
C LEU A 38 -14.40 -2.10 0.67
N PHE A 39 -13.49 -1.38 0.01
CA PHE A 39 -12.47 -1.96 -0.86
C PHE A 39 -11.10 -1.38 -0.48
N VAL A 40 -10.08 -2.22 -0.40
CA VAL A 40 -8.75 -1.83 0.06
C VAL A 40 -7.73 -1.99 -1.05
N PHE A 41 -7.20 -0.87 -1.52
CA PHE A 41 -6.02 -0.82 -2.37
C PHE A 41 -4.78 -1.00 -1.52
N ASP A 42 -4.02 -2.06 -1.80
CA ASP A 42 -2.82 -2.40 -1.07
C ASP A 42 -1.59 -1.66 -1.62
N PHE A 43 -1.51 -0.39 -1.26
CA PHE A 43 -0.41 0.46 -1.68
C PHE A 43 0.90 0.12 -0.97
N PHE A 44 0.81 -0.43 0.25
CA PHE A 44 1.97 -0.86 1.02
C PHE A 44 2.77 -1.91 0.26
N ASP A 45 2.14 -3.02 -0.15
CA ASP A 45 2.84 -4.11 -0.85
C ASP A 45 3.43 -3.65 -2.20
N LEU A 46 2.82 -2.66 -2.86
CA LEU A 46 3.33 -2.11 -4.12
C LEU A 46 4.58 -1.24 -3.94
N LEU A 47 4.79 -0.66 -2.75
CA LEU A 47 5.93 0.20 -2.45
C LEU A 47 7.02 -0.47 -1.62
N ALA A 48 6.68 -1.53 -0.91
CA ALA A 48 7.56 -2.15 0.07
C ALA A 48 8.54 -3.12 -0.59
N ASP A 49 9.75 -3.12 -0.07
CA ASP A 49 10.69 -4.20 -0.29
C ASP A 49 10.21 -5.40 0.54
N PRO A 50 10.02 -6.58 -0.07
CA PRO A 50 9.38 -7.72 0.59
C PRO A 50 10.24 -8.32 1.70
N ASP A 51 11.56 -8.12 1.67
CA ASP A 51 12.48 -8.66 2.66
C ASP A 51 12.56 -7.77 3.92
N THR A 52 12.39 -6.46 3.74
CA THR A 52 12.58 -5.47 4.81
C THR A 52 11.28 -4.83 5.32
N ASN A 53 10.19 -4.89 4.54
CA ASN A 53 8.94 -4.15 4.77
C ASN A 53 9.13 -2.61 4.81
N MET A 54 10.22 -2.11 4.23
CA MET A 54 10.54 -0.68 4.12
C MET A 54 10.35 -0.22 2.68
N LEU A 55 10.37 1.09 2.42
CA LEU A 55 10.24 1.62 1.05
C LEU A 55 11.36 1.07 0.16
N SER A 56 11.00 0.39 -0.93
CA SER A 56 11.94 -0.21 -1.88
C SER A 56 12.96 0.81 -2.39
N ALA A 57 14.22 0.38 -2.51
CA ALA A 57 15.31 1.25 -2.96
C ALA A 57 15.03 1.95 -4.30
N GLU A 58 14.39 1.24 -5.25
CA GLU A 58 14.01 1.78 -6.55
C GLU A 58 12.93 2.89 -6.50
N TYR A 59 12.20 2.98 -5.38
CA TYR A 59 11.12 3.94 -5.15
C TYR A 59 11.50 5.07 -4.20
N GLN A 60 12.72 5.06 -3.65
CA GLN A 60 13.25 6.14 -2.83
C GLN A 60 13.61 7.36 -3.69
N LEU A 61 13.42 8.56 -3.15
CA LEU A 61 13.90 9.81 -3.77
C LEU A 61 15.42 9.98 -3.61
N ASP A 62 15.96 9.60 -2.45
CA ASP A 62 17.37 9.73 -2.07
C ASP A 62 17.66 8.73 -0.93
N SER A 63 18.55 7.76 -1.17
CA SER A 63 18.83 6.69 -0.21
C SER A 63 19.54 7.15 1.06
N ASN A 64 20.07 8.38 1.09
CA ASN A 64 20.78 8.95 2.23
C ASN A 64 19.92 9.92 3.05
N LYS A 65 18.63 10.06 2.72
CA LYS A 65 17.70 10.93 3.45
C LYS A 65 16.49 10.14 3.91
N SER A 66 15.99 10.42 5.11
CA SER A 66 14.82 9.76 5.70
C SER A 66 13.47 10.14 5.05
N ASN A 67 13.47 10.54 3.78
CA ASN A 67 12.27 10.95 3.07
C ASN A 67 11.51 9.73 2.55
N SER A 68 10.35 9.44 3.16
CA SER A 68 9.47 8.33 2.76
C SER A 68 8.56 8.65 1.57
N HIS A 69 8.65 9.84 0.97
CA HIS A 69 7.88 10.13 -0.24
C HIS A 69 8.40 9.30 -1.42
N PRO A 70 7.51 8.59 -2.14
CA PRO A 70 7.91 7.79 -3.29
C PRO A 70 8.35 8.69 -4.45
N ASN A 71 9.30 8.19 -5.23
CA ASN A 71 9.83 8.90 -6.38
C ASN A 71 8.88 8.88 -7.60
N ARG A 72 9.32 9.52 -8.69
CA ARG A 72 8.54 9.60 -9.92
C ARG A 72 8.25 8.21 -10.52
N LEU A 73 9.20 7.29 -10.49
CA LEU A 73 9.04 5.93 -11.02
C LEU A 73 7.91 5.21 -10.29
N ALA A 74 7.92 5.23 -8.96
CA ALA A 74 6.84 4.66 -8.15
C ALA A 74 5.46 5.22 -8.53
N ASN A 75 5.36 6.54 -8.67
CA ASN A 75 4.11 7.22 -9.03
C ASN A 75 3.63 6.83 -10.44
N GLU A 76 4.53 6.75 -11.41
CA GLU A 76 4.19 6.39 -12.79
C GLU A 76 3.85 4.91 -12.95
N THR A 77 4.47 4.03 -12.14
CA THR A 77 4.16 2.60 -12.10
C THR A 77 2.84 2.32 -11.40
N ILE A 78 2.61 2.91 -10.23
CA ILE A 78 1.48 2.55 -9.35
C ILE A 78 0.22 3.39 -9.63
N GLY A 79 0.38 4.62 -10.10
CA GLY A 79 -0.75 5.51 -10.42
C GLY A 79 -1.80 4.86 -11.34
N PRO A 80 -1.41 4.25 -12.47
CA PRO A 80 -2.33 3.53 -13.34
C PRO A 80 -3.04 2.35 -12.64
N LEU A 81 -2.33 1.61 -11.78
CA LEU A 81 -2.93 0.50 -11.01
C LEU A 81 -4.01 1.01 -10.06
N PHE A 82 -3.78 2.16 -9.42
CA PHE A 82 -4.75 2.78 -8.53
C PHE A 82 -6.01 3.24 -9.28
N VAL A 83 -5.85 3.82 -10.47
CA VAL A 83 -7.00 4.22 -11.31
C VAL A 83 -7.83 3.00 -11.71
N THR A 84 -7.17 1.93 -12.18
CA THR A 84 -7.87 0.67 -12.50
C THR A 84 -8.59 0.10 -11.29
N PHE A 85 -7.95 0.10 -10.11
CA PHE A 85 -8.57 -0.36 -8.88
C PHE A 85 -9.84 0.43 -8.52
N ILE A 86 -9.84 1.76 -8.69
CA ILE A 86 -11.03 2.59 -8.44
C ILE A 86 -12.17 2.19 -9.37
N ASP A 87 -11.91 2.06 -10.68
CA ASP A 87 -12.95 1.66 -11.63
C ASP A 87 -13.53 0.29 -11.27
N GLU A 88 -12.66 -0.70 -11.01
CA GLU A 88 -13.09 -2.03 -10.59
C GLU A 88 -13.91 -2.01 -9.30
N ALA A 89 -13.50 -1.25 -8.28
CA ALA A 89 -14.23 -1.12 -7.02
C ALA A 89 -15.64 -0.54 -7.26
N VAL A 90 -15.76 0.47 -8.12
CA VAL A 90 -17.05 1.05 -8.50
C VAL A 90 -17.93 0.03 -9.22
N GLN A 91 -17.38 -0.72 -10.17
CA GLN A 91 -18.15 -1.76 -10.87
C GLN A 91 -18.61 -2.85 -9.90
N ARG A 92 -17.72 -3.37 -9.06
CA ARG A 92 -18.05 -4.42 -8.08
C ARG A 92 -19.13 -3.95 -7.11
N TYR A 93 -19.07 -2.71 -6.62
CA TYR A 93 -20.10 -2.19 -5.74
C TYR A 93 -21.47 -2.08 -6.44
N LYS A 94 -21.51 -1.59 -7.68
CA LYS A 94 -22.76 -1.46 -8.46
C LYS A 94 -23.42 -2.80 -8.77
N HIS A 95 -22.62 -3.83 -9.07
CA HIS A 95 -23.12 -5.13 -9.52
C HIS A 95 -23.18 -6.19 -8.41
N GLY A 96 -22.56 -5.95 -7.25
CA GLY A 96 -22.57 -6.83 -6.08
C GLY A 96 -23.66 -6.52 -5.06
N ALA A 97 -24.33 -5.37 -5.16
CA ALA A 97 -25.51 -5.03 -4.37
C ALA A 97 -26.77 -5.62 -5.03
N SER A 98 -26.97 -6.94 -4.90
CA SER A 98 -28.20 -7.65 -5.26
C SER A 98 -28.89 -8.18 -4.02
#